data_AF-A0A2E5SZY4-F1
#
_entry.id   AF-A0A2E5SZY4-F1
#
_cell.length_a   1.000
_cell.length_b   1.000
_cell.length_c   1.000
_cell.angle_alpha   90.00
_cell.angle_beta   90.00
_cell.angle_gamma   90.00
#
_symmetry.space_group_name_H-M   'P 1'
#
loop_
_entity.id
_entity.type
_entity.pdbx_description
1 polymer ?
#
loop_
_entity_poly.entity_id
_entity_poly.type
_entity_poly.pdbx_seq_one_letter_code
_entity_poly.pdbx_strand_id
1 'polypeptide(L)'
;MSLNNHFSSIVINCPYDGDRIHLEIAAAPMPSNEINTNFKESNTTLYVPAYPNQCGDGDVASNFRYKGDNEINNIVCSNWMEIFKNYKQTNKPVYITAISRNDRLISLKMKDDGSIIIIGNDKKELKNETHTMIQFLESFQFNKTVMKKVREASSGSHYYTYLADMISMINIMNSHFNPHMFKKVLLSPEIVPKGDKRLKPVIKQDGKIWNPINGNDYLYFNTTESEDALHFMFLKEEYIHVIYRQLQELISLNENSTKKMMRNYFLQMVDVYTRWSDFWINDIDDALTILMIINCFNHTRITSKENNIKTQFMEITKSFFNPV
;
A
#
# COMPACT_ATOMS: atom_id res chain seq x y z
N MET A 1 -14.50 21.53 -14.45
CA MET A 1 -14.52 20.39 -13.51
C MET A 1 -13.19 20.39 -12.78
N SER A 2 -13.15 20.84 -11.53
CA SER A 2 -11.90 21.02 -10.77
C SER A 2 -11.46 19.69 -10.13
N LEU A 3 -10.40 19.10 -10.69
CA LEU A 3 -9.70 17.90 -10.23
C LEU A 3 -8.91 18.15 -8.92
N ASN A 4 -9.55 18.67 -7.87
CA ASN A 4 -8.93 18.84 -6.53
C ASN A 4 -9.33 17.74 -5.52
N ASN A 5 -10.14 16.76 -5.90
CA ASN A 5 -10.65 15.70 -4.99
C ASN A 5 -9.90 14.36 -5.12
N HIS A 6 -8.70 14.36 -5.67
CA HIS A 6 -8.01 13.15 -6.13
C HIS A 6 -7.11 12.47 -5.10
N PHE A 7 -6.60 13.24 -4.15
CA PHE A 7 -5.79 12.73 -3.06
C PHE A 7 -6.51 13.07 -1.77
N SER A 8 -6.70 12.08 -0.91
CA SER A 8 -7.33 12.32 0.38
C SER A 8 -6.60 11.59 1.50
N SER A 9 -6.65 12.21 2.67
CA SER A 9 -6.26 11.57 3.91
C SER A 9 -7.46 10.81 4.46
N ILE A 10 -7.29 9.50 4.61
CA ILE A 10 -8.13 8.72 5.51
C ILE A 10 -7.63 8.98 6.91
N VAL A 11 -8.55 9.28 7.83
CA VAL A 11 -8.26 9.29 9.26
C VAL A 11 -9.27 8.40 9.96
N ILE A 12 -8.77 7.35 10.61
CA ILE A 12 -9.56 6.44 11.44
C ILE A 12 -9.18 6.67 12.90
N ASN A 13 -10.13 7.19 13.67
CA ASN A 13 -9.99 7.35 15.11
C ASN A 13 -10.35 6.03 15.79
N CYS A 14 -9.41 5.52 16.56
CA CYS A 14 -9.47 4.22 17.21
C CYS A 14 -9.60 4.40 18.72
N PRO A 15 -10.20 3.45 19.45
CA PRO A 15 -10.50 3.61 20.87
C PRO A 15 -9.30 3.33 21.78
N TYR A 16 -8.07 3.42 21.27
CA TYR A 16 -6.83 3.11 21.98
C TYR A 16 -6.26 4.35 22.67
N ASP A 17 -5.98 4.26 23.96
CA ASP A 17 -5.63 5.40 24.81
C ASP A 17 -4.09 5.52 25.04
N GLY A 18 -3.30 5.29 23.99
CA GLY A 18 -1.83 5.20 24.11
C GLY A 18 -1.06 6.06 23.10
N ASP A 19 -1.71 7.09 22.55
CA ASP A 19 -1.14 8.12 21.66
C ASP A 19 -0.32 7.56 20.47
N ARG A 20 -0.69 6.37 19.97
CA ARG A 20 -0.01 5.73 18.83
C ARG A 20 -0.64 6.15 17.52
N ILE A 21 0.11 6.91 16.74
CA ILE A 21 -0.28 7.31 15.39
C ILE A 21 0.40 6.38 14.37
N HIS A 22 -0.36 5.80 13.47
CA HIS A 22 0.18 5.07 12.33
C HIS A 22 -0.09 5.85 11.06
N LEU A 23 0.99 6.26 10.39
CA LEU A 23 0.92 7.04 9.16
C LEU A 23 1.38 6.18 7.99
N GLU A 24 0.49 5.94 7.04
CA GLU A 24 0.80 5.28 5.78
C GLU A 24 0.77 6.28 4.63
N ILE A 25 1.84 6.32 3.83
CA ILE A 25 1.94 7.24 2.70
C ILE A 25 1.92 6.44 1.39
N ALA A 26 0.71 6.27 0.85
CA ALA A 26 0.40 5.35 -0.23
C ALA A 26 0.23 5.98 -1.62
N ALA A 27 0.53 7.26 -1.79
CA ALA A 27 0.35 7.95 -3.08
C ALA A 27 1.41 9.02 -3.38
N ALA A 28 1.48 9.42 -4.65
CA ALA A 28 2.21 10.58 -5.12
C ALA A 28 1.36 11.38 -6.14
N PRO A 29 1.32 12.73 -6.10
CA PRO A 29 2.05 13.60 -5.18
C PRO A 29 1.53 13.61 -3.73
N MET A 30 2.35 14.13 -2.82
CA MET A 30 1.98 14.30 -1.41
C MET A 30 2.40 15.67 -0.85
N PRO A 31 1.60 16.27 0.05
CA PRO A 31 1.93 17.53 0.72
C PRO A 31 2.91 17.28 1.87
N SER A 32 4.22 17.45 1.63
CA SER A 32 5.25 17.18 2.66
C SER A 32 5.00 17.97 3.95
N ASN A 33 4.56 19.23 3.87
CA ASN A 33 4.25 20.06 5.03
C ASN A 33 3.17 19.45 5.93
N GLU A 34 2.06 18.97 5.37
CA GLU A 34 0.97 18.33 6.12
C GLU A 34 1.37 16.97 6.68
N ILE A 35 2.24 16.24 5.98
CA ILE A 35 2.77 14.97 6.47
C ILE A 35 3.73 15.21 7.64
N ASN A 36 4.61 16.19 7.52
CA ASN A 36 5.66 16.49 8.47
C ASN A 36 5.14 16.99 9.83
N THR A 37 3.94 17.58 9.89
CA THR A 37 3.32 17.95 11.17
C THR A 37 3.02 16.74 12.05
N ASN A 38 2.77 15.57 11.46
CA ASN A 38 2.49 14.35 12.22
C ASN A 38 3.70 13.88 13.05
N PHE A 39 4.93 14.21 12.66
CA PHE A 39 6.13 13.71 13.34
C PHE A 39 6.56 14.49 14.57
N LYS A 40 6.08 15.73 14.75
CA LYS A 40 6.63 16.67 15.74
C LYS A 40 6.16 16.42 17.18
N GLU A 41 5.05 15.72 17.38
CA GLU A 41 4.39 15.62 18.70
C GLU A 41 3.97 14.20 19.12
N SER A 42 4.26 13.17 18.33
CA SER A 42 3.55 11.89 18.46
C SER A 42 4.43 10.64 18.42
N ASN A 43 3.89 9.55 19.00
CA ASN A 43 4.43 8.20 18.88
C ASN A 43 4.15 7.63 17.46
N THR A 44 4.51 8.36 16.39
CA THR A 44 4.21 7.96 15.01
C THR A 44 5.07 6.79 14.51
N THR A 45 4.42 5.80 13.89
CA THR A 45 5.07 4.77 13.07
C THR A 45 4.80 5.07 11.60
N LEU A 46 5.87 5.17 10.80
CA LEU A 46 5.77 5.45 9.36
C LEU A 46 5.75 4.15 8.55
N TYR A 47 4.71 3.98 7.75
CA TYR A 47 4.51 2.89 6.82
C TYR A 47 4.60 3.38 5.37
N VAL A 48 5.37 2.66 4.56
CA VAL A 48 5.63 3.00 3.16
C VAL A 48 5.33 1.78 2.28
N PRO A 49 4.21 1.76 1.54
CA PRO A 49 3.84 0.69 0.61
C PRO A 49 4.62 0.79 -0.71
N ALA A 50 5.93 1.00 -0.63
CA ALA A 50 6.80 1.13 -1.78
C ALA A 50 8.14 0.47 -1.52
N TYR A 51 8.57 -0.40 -2.44
CA TYR A 51 9.85 -1.07 -2.33
C TYR A 51 10.98 -0.09 -2.70
N PRO A 52 11.96 0.15 -1.82
CA PRO A 52 13.09 1.04 -2.09
C PRO A 52 14.09 0.38 -3.05
N ASN A 53 14.17 0.89 -4.28
CA ASN A 53 15.10 0.43 -5.31
C ASN A 53 16.49 1.06 -5.16
N GLN A 54 17.52 0.33 -5.56
CA GLN A 54 18.88 0.85 -5.68
C GLN A 54 19.09 1.54 -7.02
N CYS A 55 20.06 2.46 -7.07
CA CYS A 55 20.46 3.06 -8.34
C CYS A 55 21.02 1.97 -9.26
N GLY A 56 20.41 1.81 -10.44
CA GLY A 56 20.73 0.74 -11.38
C GLY A 56 19.66 -0.36 -11.49
N ASP A 57 18.70 -0.42 -10.56
CA ASP A 57 17.54 -1.32 -10.67
C ASP A 57 16.52 -0.87 -11.74
N GLY A 58 16.68 0.37 -12.19
CA GLY A 58 15.81 1.02 -13.16
C GLY A 58 14.65 1.74 -12.49
N ASP A 59 13.42 1.37 -12.86
CA ASP A 59 12.24 2.13 -12.45
C ASP A 59 11.99 2.09 -10.93
N VAL A 60 11.79 3.25 -10.31
CA VAL A 60 11.42 3.35 -8.89
C VAL A 60 9.92 3.07 -8.68
N ALA A 61 9.55 2.66 -7.47
CA ALA A 61 8.17 2.44 -7.06
C ALA A 61 7.30 3.70 -7.29
N SER A 62 6.03 3.52 -7.64
CA SER A 62 5.10 4.60 -8.01
C SER A 62 4.95 5.65 -6.91
N ASN A 63 4.99 5.27 -5.64
CA ASN A 63 4.87 6.21 -4.52
C ASN A 63 6.05 7.17 -4.42
N PHE A 64 7.21 6.83 -4.98
CA PHE A 64 8.42 7.67 -4.94
C PHE A 64 8.57 8.56 -6.19
N ARG A 65 7.56 8.62 -7.06
CA ARG A 65 7.64 9.37 -8.32
C ARG A 65 6.28 9.79 -8.87
N TYR A 66 6.29 10.62 -9.91
CA TYR A 66 5.08 10.95 -10.65
C TYR A 66 5.39 10.93 -12.16
N LYS A 67 4.67 10.11 -12.94
CA LYS A 67 4.95 9.99 -14.39
C LYS A 67 4.30 11.07 -15.24
N GLY A 68 3.23 11.69 -14.74
CA GLY A 68 2.41 12.61 -15.54
C GLY A 68 3.08 13.96 -15.79
N ASP A 69 4.02 14.34 -14.94
CA ASP A 69 4.65 15.65 -14.96
C ASP A 69 6.04 15.62 -14.29
N ASN A 70 7.04 16.15 -14.97
CA ASN A 70 8.44 16.11 -14.53
C ASN A 70 8.70 17.06 -13.35
N GLU A 71 8.05 18.22 -13.29
CA GLU A 71 8.21 19.17 -12.18
C GLU A 71 7.59 18.58 -10.91
N ILE A 72 6.37 18.04 -11.01
CA ILE A 72 5.70 17.34 -9.90
C ILE A 72 6.53 16.15 -9.45
N ASN A 73 7.11 15.37 -10.37
CA ASN A 73 8.00 14.26 -10.03
C ASN A 73 9.18 14.69 -9.15
N ASN A 74 9.84 15.80 -9.52
CA ASN A 74 11.02 16.28 -8.81
C ASN A 74 10.64 16.84 -7.42
N ILE A 75 9.45 17.44 -7.31
CA ILE A 75 8.84 17.81 -6.03
C ILE A 75 8.57 16.55 -5.19
N VAL A 76 8.01 15.49 -5.76
CA VAL A 76 7.78 14.22 -5.04
C VAL A 76 9.07 13.65 -4.46
N CYS A 77 10.15 13.61 -5.26
CA CYS A 77 11.46 13.15 -4.79
C CYS A 77 11.96 14.01 -3.61
N SER A 78 11.84 15.33 -3.72
CA SER A 78 12.25 16.29 -2.68
C SER A 78 11.41 16.15 -1.41
N ASN A 79 10.09 15.96 -1.54
CA ASN A 79 9.16 15.78 -0.44
C ASN A 79 9.48 14.53 0.37
N TRP A 80 9.80 13.42 -0.30
CA TRP A 80 10.23 12.20 0.38
C TRP A 80 11.55 12.38 1.12
N MET A 81 12.54 13.07 0.54
CA MET A 81 13.78 13.39 1.25
C MET A 81 13.52 14.21 2.52
N GLU A 82 12.62 15.17 2.45
CA GLU A 82 12.21 15.97 3.61
C GLU A 82 11.50 15.12 4.68
N ILE A 83 10.55 14.28 4.27
CA ILE A 83 9.83 13.34 5.15
C ILE A 83 10.81 12.43 5.88
N PHE A 84 11.74 11.81 5.16
CA PHE A 84 12.75 10.93 5.74
C PHE A 84 13.69 11.68 6.69
N LYS A 85 14.13 12.88 6.32
CA LYS A 85 14.96 13.74 7.18
C LYS A 85 14.25 14.09 8.49
N ASN A 86 12.97 14.45 8.43
CA ASN A 86 12.18 14.79 9.61
C ASN A 86 11.86 13.54 10.45
N TYR A 87 11.47 12.45 9.81
CA TYR A 87 11.15 11.19 10.51
C TYR A 87 12.35 10.58 11.24
N LYS A 88 13.58 10.76 10.71
CA LYS A 88 14.82 10.33 11.37
C LYS A 88 14.92 10.84 12.82
N GLN A 89 14.38 12.03 13.10
CA GLN A 89 14.41 12.64 14.44
C GLN A 89 13.63 11.81 15.48
N THR A 90 12.71 10.94 15.06
CA THR A 90 11.95 10.05 15.95
C THR A 90 12.74 8.82 16.42
N ASN A 91 13.91 8.55 15.83
CA ASN A 91 14.74 7.36 16.05
C ASN A 91 13.99 6.01 15.90
N LYS A 92 12.88 6.00 15.15
CA LYS A 92 12.10 4.81 14.84
C LYS A 92 12.40 4.31 13.44
N PRO A 93 12.24 3.00 13.19
CA PRO A 93 12.37 2.48 11.85
C PRO A 93 11.18 2.88 10.97
N VAL A 94 11.44 3.02 9.67
CA VAL A 94 10.42 3.07 8.62
C VAL A 94 10.03 1.63 8.26
N TYR A 95 8.73 1.32 8.22
CA TYR A 95 8.27 0.00 7.79
C TYR A 95 7.95 0.01 6.30
N ILE A 96 8.67 -0.80 5.53
CA ILE A 96 8.34 -1.09 4.14
C ILE A 96 7.28 -2.18 4.12
N THR A 97 6.09 -1.83 3.65
CA THR A 97 4.91 -2.72 3.65
C THR A 97 4.64 -3.32 2.27
N ALA A 98 5.36 -2.88 1.23
CA ALA A 98 5.33 -3.50 -0.08
C ALA A 98 6.18 -4.76 -0.15
N ILE A 99 5.66 -5.76 -0.87
CA ILE A 99 6.45 -6.89 -1.38
C ILE A 99 7.03 -6.47 -2.75
N SER A 100 8.31 -6.79 -2.97
CA SER A 100 9.00 -6.54 -4.25
C SER A 100 8.21 -7.16 -5.40
N ARG A 101 8.30 -6.57 -6.61
CA ARG A 101 7.52 -7.06 -7.76
C ARG A 101 7.87 -8.50 -8.13
N ASN A 102 9.12 -8.90 -7.94
CA ASN A 102 9.61 -10.23 -8.31
C ASN A 102 9.15 -11.32 -7.32
N ASP A 103 8.84 -10.93 -6.08
CA ASP A 103 8.46 -11.87 -5.03
C ASP A 103 6.93 -11.98 -4.84
N ARG A 104 6.15 -11.27 -5.65
CA ARG A 104 4.69 -11.35 -5.61
C ARG A 104 4.22 -12.71 -6.12
N LEU A 105 3.40 -13.39 -5.33
CA LEU A 105 2.96 -14.75 -5.63
C LEU A 105 1.70 -14.78 -6.50
N ILE A 106 0.84 -13.76 -6.42
CA ILE A 106 -0.42 -13.73 -7.18
C ILE A 106 -0.67 -12.36 -7.82
N SER A 107 -1.53 -12.35 -8.83
CA SER A 107 -2.15 -11.18 -9.41
C SER A 107 -3.63 -11.47 -9.68
N LEU A 108 -4.48 -10.45 -9.60
CA LEU A 108 -5.88 -10.51 -9.99
C LEU A 108 -6.01 -9.93 -11.40
N LYS A 109 -6.60 -10.69 -12.33
CA LYS A 109 -6.96 -10.24 -13.67
C LYS A 109 -8.46 -10.03 -13.79
N MET A 110 -8.87 -8.85 -14.24
CA MET A 110 -10.26 -8.51 -14.56
C MET A 110 -10.50 -8.68 -16.07
N LYS A 111 -11.43 -9.57 -16.43
CA LYS A 111 -11.78 -9.86 -17.83
C LYS A 111 -12.84 -8.89 -18.36
N ASP A 112 -12.95 -8.79 -19.69
CA ASP A 112 -13.93 -7.91 -20.36
C ASP A 112 -15.39 -8.27 -20.04
N ASP A 113 -15.67 -9.53 -19.71
CA ASP A 113 -17.00 -9.99 -19.30
C ASP A 113 -17.35 -9.62 -17.85
N GLY A 114 -16.44 -8.97 -17.12
CA GLY A 114 -16.57 -8.62 -15.71
C GLY A 114 -16.24 -9.76 -14.75
N SER A 115 -15.85 -10.94 -15.25
CA SER A 115 -15.30 -11.99 -14.38
C SER A 115 -13.86 -11.68 -13.97
N ILE A 116 -13.42 -12.28 -12.87
CA ILE A 116 -12.05 -12.19 -12.40
C ILE A 116 -11.40 -13.56 -12.35
N ILE A 117 -10.07 -13.59 -12.41
CA ILE A 117 -9.26 -14.76 -12.06
C ILE A 117 -8.05 -14.33 -11.25
N ILE A 118 -7.65 -15.15 -10.29
CA ILE A 118 -6.36 -15.04 -9.61
C ILE A 118 -5.35 -15.88 -10.37
N ILE A 119 -4.22 -15.29 -10.71
CA ILE A 119 -3.13 -15.90 -11.47
C ILE A 119 -1.88 -15.94 -10.58
N GLY A 120 -1.30 -17.13 -10.42
CA GLY A 120 -0.04 -17.32 -9.72
C GLY A 120 1.16 -16.79 -10.50
N ASN A 121 2.30 -16.65 -9.84
CA ASN A 121 3.56 -16.26 -10.47
C ASN A 121 4.03 -17.25 -11.56
N ASP A 122 3.60 -18.50 -11.48
CA ASP A 122 3.78 -19.54 -12.51
C ASP A 122 2.82 -19.41 -13.71
N LYS A 123 2.03 -18.32 -13.75
CA LYS A 123 1.01 -17.99 -14.76
C LYS A 123 -0.19 -18.92 -14.80
N LYS A 124 -0.38 -19.79 -13.80
CA LYS A 124 -1.57 -20.65 -13.71
C LYS A 124 -2.68 -19.96 -12.94
N GLU A 125 -3.91 -20.31 -13.31
CA GLU A 125 -5.10 -19.88 -12.56
C GLU A 125 -5.17 -20.63 -11.22
N LEU A 126 -5.34 -19.86 -10.15
CA LEU A 126 -5.51 -20.33 -8.79
C LEU A 126 -7.02 -20.38 -8.48
N LYS A 127 -7.64 -21.54 -8.72
CA LYS A 127 -9.11 -21.69 -8.72
C LYS A 127 -9.74 -21.44 -7.35
N ASN A 128 -9.11 -21.90 -6.27
CA ASN A 128 -9.64 -21.74 -4.92
C ASN A 128 -9.61 -20.27 -4.49
N GLU A 129 -8.49 -19.60 -4.74
CA GLU A 129 -8.26 -18.18 -4.47
C GLU A 129 -9.20 -17.31 -5.31
N THR A 130 -9.43 -17.71 -6.57
CA THR A 130 -10.42 -17.08 -7.45
C THR A 130 -11.82 -17.21 -6.86
N HIS A 131 -12.21 -18.40 -6.41
CA HIS A 131 -13.52 -18.63 -5.80
C HIS A 131 -13.72 -17.77 -4.54
N THR A 132 -12.74 -17.75 -3.63
CA THR A 132 -12.80 -16.93 -2.42
C THR A 132 -12.92 -15.44 -2.75
N MET A 133 -12.14 -14.95 -3.71
CA MET A 133 -12.21 -13.54 -4.13
C MET A 133 -13.57 -13.19 -4.76
N ILE A 134 -14.15 -14.08 -5.58
CA ILE A 134 -15.49 -13.88 -6.14
C ILE A 134 -16.54 -13.78 -5.03
N GLN A 135 -16.54 -14.72 -4.07
CA GLN A 135 -17.47 -14.69 -2.95
C GLN A 135 -17.34 -13.42 -2.10
N PHE A 136 -16.09 -13.00 -1.85
CA PHE A 136 -15.80 -11.75 -1.16
C PHE A 136 -16.40 -10.55 -1.91
N LEU A 137 -16.11 -10.39 -3.20
CA LEU A 137 -16.63 -9.29 -4.02
C LEU A 137 -18.17 -9.30 -4.10
N GLU A 138 -18.78 -10.46 -4.29
CA GLU A 138 -20.24 -10.62 -4.34
C GLU A 138 -20.90 -10.25 -3.00
N SER A 139 -20.25 -10.50 -1.85
CA SER A 139 -20.75 -10.08 -0.53
C SER A 139 -20.84 -8.56 -0.37
N PHE A 140 -20.10 -7.80 -1.17
CA PHE A 140 -20.16 -6.34 -1.27
C PHE A 140 -20.88 -5.86 -2.55
N GLN A 141 -21.65 -6.74 -3.21
CA GLN A 141 -22.42 -6.43 -4.41
C GLN A 141 -21.59 -6.07 -5.66
N PHE A 142 -20.30 -6.43 -5.70
CA PHE A 142 -19.47 -6.36 -6.91
C PHE A 142 -19.78 -7.54 -7.83
N ASN A 143 -20.95 -7.50 -8.46
CA ASN A 143 -21.29 -8.45 -9.53
C ASN A 143 -20.54 -8.11 -10.84
N LYS A 144 -20.65 -8.97 -11.85
CA LYS A 144 -19.99 -8.77 -13.17
C LYS A 144 -20.25 -7.40 -13.79
N THR A 145 -21.45 -6.85 -13.64
CA THR A 145 -21.80 -5.53 -14.19
C THR A 145 -21.04 -4.41 -13.49
N VAL A 146 -20.89 -4.48 -12.17
CA VAL A 146 -20.10 -3.52 -11.39
C VAL A 146 -18.61 -3.69 -11.72
N MET A 147 -18.12 -4.93 -11.77
CA MET A 147 -16.73 -5.23 -12.10
C MET A 147 -16.31 -4.71 -13.47
N LYS A 148 -17.21 -4.71 -14.48
CA LYS A 148 -16.95 -4.09 -15.78
C LYS A 148 -16.70 -2.59 -15.72
N LYS A 149 -17.29 -1.89 -14.77
CA LYS A 149 -17.05 -0.44 -14.57
C LYS A 149 -15.75 -0.22 -13.82
N VAL A 150 -15.60 -0.95 -12.73
CA VAL A 150 -14.49 -0.82 -11.79
C VAL A 150 -13.15 -1.23 -12.41
N ARG A 151 -13.13 -2.21 -13.33
CA ARG A 151 -11.90 -2.63 -14.01
C ARG A 151 -11.23 -1.50 -14.78
N GLU A 152 -11.97 -0.49 -15.23
CA GLU A 152 -11.39 0.61 -16.02
C GLU A 152 -10.44 1.48 -15.19
N ALA A 153 -10.59 1.50 -13.86
CA ALA A 153 -9.61 2.08 -12.95
C ALA A 153 -8.23 1.41 -13.09
N SER A 154 -8.18 0.13 -13.48
CA SER A 154 -6.94 -0.63 -13.71
C SER A 154 -6.58 -0.78 -15.19
N SER A 155 -7.11 0.06 -16.07
CA SER A 155 -6.78 0.01 -17.51
C SER A 155 -5.29 0.25 -17.78
N GLY A 156 -4.66 1.18 -17.05
CA GLY A 156 -3.22 1.49 -17.16
C GLY A 156 -2.28 0.34 -16.76
N SER A 157 -2.78 -0.64 -16.02
CA SER A 157 -2.07 -1.87 -15.64
C SER A 157 -2.54 -3.09 -16.45
N HIS A 158 -3.16 -2.86 -17.62
CA HIS A 158 -3.73 -3.91 -18.48
C HIS A 158 -4.79 -4.78 -17.78
N TYR A 159 -5.59 -4.16 -16.89
CA TYR A 159 -6.64 -4.82 -16.12
C TYR A 159 -6.14 -5.86 -15.11
N TYR A 160 -4.88 -5.73 -14.70
CA TYR A 160 -4.29 -6.49 -13.60
C TYR A 160 -4.19 -5.62 -12.36
N THR A 161 -4.35 -6.26 -11.21
CA THR A 161 -3.83 -5.72 -9.96
C THR A 161 -3.03 -6.77 -9.18
N TYR A 162 -2.09 -6.31 -8.36
CA TYR A 162 -1.29 -7.14 -7.48
C TYR A 162 -1.82 -7.17 -6.04
N LEU A 163 -2.95 -6.50 -5.76
CA LEU A 163 -3.52 -6.40 -4.41
C LEU A 163 -2.50 -5.79 -3.43
N ALA A 164 -1.72 -4.82 -3.92
CA ALA A 164 -0.55 -4.29 -3.23
C ALA A 164 -0.92 -3.59 -1.92
N ASP A 165 -2.05 -2.88 -1.90
CA ASP A 165 -2.51 -2.22 -0.67
C ASP A 165 -3.11 -3.19 0.34
N MET A 166 -3.73 -4.28 -0.12
CA MET A 166 -4.21 -5.33 0.78
C MET A 166 -3.01 -6.01 1.45
N ILE A 167 -1.98 -6.31 0.66
CA ILE A 167 -0.68 -6.82 1.14
C ILE A 167 -0.04 -5.83 2.12
N SER A 168 -0.05 -4.53 1.80
CA SER A 168 0.47 -3.48 2.68
C SER A 168 -0.22 -3.51 4.04
N MET A 169 -1.56 -3.50 4.06
CA MET A 169 -2.35 -3.52 5.30
C MET A 169 -2.07 -4.78 6.14
N ILE A 170 -1.86 -5.93 5.50
CA ILE A 170 -1.48 -7.16 6.21
C ILE A 170 -0.09 -7.02 6.84
N ASN A 171 0.86 -6.41 6.14
CA ASN A 171 2.19 -6.13 6.68
C ASN A 171 2.17 -5.11 7.83
N ILE A 172 1.31 -4.08 7.75
CA ILE A 172 1.07 -3.15 8.86
C ILE A 172 0.54 -3.90 10.08
N MET A 173 -0.42 -4.81 9.91
CA MET A 173 -0.91 -5.62 11.02
C MET A 173 0.21 -6.51 11.59
N ASN A 174 1.01 -7.16 10.74
CA ASN A 174 2.07 -8.06 11.19
C ASN A 174 3.27 -7.35 11.83
N SER A 175 3.55 -6.09 11.52
CA SER A 175 4.64 -5.35 12.19
C SER A 175 4.45 -5.32 13.71
N HIS A 176 3.21 -5.37 14.18
CA HIS A 176 2.85 -5.38 15.60
C HIS A 176 2.72 -6.78 16.18
N PHE A 177 1.95 -7.66 15.53
CA PHE A 177 1.66 -8.98 16.08
C PHE A 177 2.76 -10.00 15.82
N ASN A 178 3.55 -9.81 14.76
CA ASN A 178 4.58 -10.72 14.30
C ASN A 178 5.88 -9.99 13.90
N PRO A 179 6.47 -9.16 14.79
CA PRO A 179 7.65 -8.34 14.45
C PRO A 179 8.86 -9.18 14.01
N HIS A 180 8.94 -10.44 14.43
CA HIS A 180 9.99 -11.40 14.02
C HIS A 180 10.00 -11.69 12.51
N MET A 181 8.89 -11.42 11.80
CA MET A 181 8.77 -11.56 10.34
C MET A 181 9.57 -10.50 9.58
N PHE A 182 10.06 -9.45 10.27
CA PHE A 182 10.72 -8.32 9.64
C PHE A 182 12.23 -8.32 9.93
N LYS A 183 13.03 -7.95 8.93
CA LYS A 183 14.48 -7.68 9.05
C LYS A 183 14.76 -6.19 8.99
N LYS A 184 15.71 -5.75 9.82
CA LYS A 184 16.19 -4.37 9.83
C LYS A 184 17.30 -4.21 8.79
N VAL A 185 17.23 -3.16 7.98
CA VAL A 185 18.24 -2.80 6.96
C VAL A 185 18.53 -1.30 7.09
N LEU A 186 19.80 -0.92 7.00
CA LEU A 186 20.21 0.49 6.96
C LEU A 186 20.25 0.96 5.50
N LEU A 187 19.47 1.99 5.18
CA LEU A 187 19.45 2.60 3.86
C LEU A 187 19.60 4.12 3.96
N SER A 188 20.32 4.68 2.99
CA SER A 188 20.42 6.12 2.76
C SER A 188 19.64 6.47 1.50
N PRO A 189 18.56 7.28 1.59
CA PRO A 189 17.86 7.77 0.42
C PRO A 189 18.73 8.79 -0.32
N GLU A 190 18.77 8.69 -1.64
CA GLU A 190 19.53 9.55 -2.54
C GLU A 190 18.65 9.99 -3.71
N ILE A 191 18.60 11.30 -3.97
CA ILE A 191 18.08 11.80 -5.24
C ILE A 191 19.20 11.75 -6.28
N VAL A 192 19.00 10.94 -7.32
CA VAL A 192 19.82 10.95 -8.52
C VAL A 192 19.20 11.97 -9.50
N PRO A 193 19.86 13.10 -9.74
CA PRO A 193 19.25 14.20 -10.48
C PRO A 193 19.11 13.88 -11.97
N LYS A 194 18.15 14.53 -12.62
CA LYS A 194 18.00 14.51 -14.08
C LYS A 194 19.33 14.78 -14.79
N GLY A 195 19.67 13.93 -15.77
CA GLY A 195 20.91 14.03 -16.54
C GLY A 195 22.15 13.40 -15.89
N ASP A 196 22.03 12.82 -14.69
CA ASP A 196 23.11 12.06 -14.05
C ASP A 196 23.51 10.85 -14.92
N LYS A 197 24.82 10.63 -15.06
CA LYS A 197 25.39 9.55 -15.89
C LYS A 197 25.00 8.15 -15.41
N ARG A 198 24.55 7.99 -14.16
CA ARG A 198 24.08 6.72 -13.59
C ARG A 198 22.69 6.34 -14.09
N LEU A 199 21.89 7.31 -14.55
CA LEU A 199 20.58 7.06 -15.15
C LEU A 199 20.76 6.52 -16.57
N LYS A 200 20.85 5.20 -16.68
CA LYS A 200 21.00 4.48 -17.95
C LYS A 200 19.84 3.50 -18.15
N PRO A 201 19.56 3.09 -19.40
CA PRO A 201 18.61 2.03 -19.66
C PRO A 201 18.96 0.75 -18.91
N VAL A 202 17.94 0.07 -18.36
CA VAL A 202 18.09 -1.17 -17.60
C VAL A 202 17.23 -2.25 -18.22
N ILE A 203 17.83 -3.40 -18.51
CA ILE A 203 17.10 -4.58 -19.00
C ILE A 203 16.49 -5.30 -17.81
N LYS A 204 15.16 -5.39 -17.77
CA LYS A 204 14.42 -6.10 -16.73
C LYS A 204 14.44 -7.61 -16.99
N GLN A 205 14.12 -8.38 -15.95
CA GLN A 205 14.06 -9.85 -16.03
C GLN A 205 13.09 -10.38 -17.10
N ASP A 206 12.04 -9.61 -17.44
CA ASP A 206 11.08 -9.94 -18.50
C ASP A 206 11.55 -9.52 -19.91
N GLY A 207 12.81 -9.07 -20.04
CA GLY A 207 13.41 -8.60 -21.28
C GLY A 207 13.01 -7.18 -21.67
N LYS A 208 12.10 -6.52 -20.93
CA LYS A 208 11.73 -5.14 -21.22
C LYS A 208 12.85 -4.20 -20.81
N ILE A 209 13.08 -3.20 -21.64
CA ILE A 209 14.05 -2.13 -21.35
C ILE A 209 13.30 -1.01 -20.65
N TRP A 210 13.70 -0.71 -19.42
CA TRP A 210 13.33 0.54 -18.79
C TRP A 210 14.30 1.63 -19.22
N ASN A 211 13.76 2.80 -19.56
CA ASN A 211 14.54 3.99 -19.88
C ASN A 211 14.21 5.10 -18.86
N PRO A 212 15.21 5.85 -18.37
CA PRO A 212 14.94 7.04 -17.58
C PRO A 212 14.16 8.06 -18.41
N ILE A 213 13.22 8.73 -17.77
CA ILE A 213 12.42 9.80 -18.35
C ILE A 213 13.27 11.06 -18.32
N ASN A 214 13.45 11.69 -19.48
CA ASN A 214 14.22 12.93 -19.57
C ASN A 214 13.55 14.02 -18.72
N GLY A 215 14.34 14.68 -17.88
CA GLY A 215 13.88 15.75 -16.99
C GLY A 215 13.45 15.29 -15.59
N ASN A 216 13.44 13.98 -15.31
CA ASN A 216 13.08 13.43 -14.00
C ASN A 216 14.29 13.19 -13.11
N ASP A 217 14.14 13.59 -11.85
CA ASP A 217 14.89 13.11 -10.71
C ASP A 217 14.35 11.74 -10.27
N TYR A 218 15.21 10.95 -9.62
CA TYR A 218 14.86 9.62 -9.13
C TYR A 218 15.32 9.44 -7.70
N LEU A 219 14.40 9.02 -6.82
CA LEU A 219 14.72 8.66 -5.44
C LEU A 219 15.11 7.17 -5.35
N TYR A 220 16.40 6.93 -5.14
CA TYR A 220 16.95 5.59 -4.89
C TYR A 220 17.41 5.45 -3.43
N PHE A 221 17.73 4.23 -3.04
CA PHE A 221 18.12 3.90 -1.67
C PHE A 221 19.38 3.04 -1.69
N ASN A 222 20.47 3.54 -1.12
CA ASN A 222 21.73 2.82 -1.06
C ASN A 222 21.89 2.13 0.28
N THR A 223 22.37 0.88 0.26
CA THR A 223 22.83 0.19 1.47
C THR A 223 24.06 0.89 2.03
N THR A 224 24.10 1.07 3.35
CA THR A 224 25.20 1.75 4.01
C THR A 224 25.35 1.28 5.45
N GLU A 225 26.54 1.48 6.02
CA GLU A 225 26.84 1.27 7.44
C GLU A 225 26.86 2.58 8.23
N SER A 226 26.60 3.71 7.58
CA SER A 226 26.59 5.02 8.21
C SER A 226 25.53 5.11 9.31
N GLU A 227 25.93 5.64 10.47
CA GLU A 227 25.01 5.99 11.56
C GLU A 227 23.97 7.05 11.15
N ASP A 228 24.24 7.79 10.07
CA ASP A 228 23.31 8.77 9.52
C ASP A 228 22.19 8.19 8.66
N ALA A 229 22.22 6.88 8.40
CA ALA A 229 21.20 6.21 7.62
C ALA A 229 19.91 5.96 8.41
N LEU A 230 18.84 5.67 7.68
CA LEU A 230 17.55 5.31 8.27
C LEU A 230 17.47 3.79 8.42
N HIS A 231 16.86 3.36 9.52
CA HIS A 231 16.48 1.98 9.69
C HIS A 231 15.18 1.70 8.95
N PHE A 232 15.21 0.74 8.03
CA PHE A 232 14.04 0.22 7.34
C PHE A 232 13.75 -1.21 7.77
N MET A 233 12.47 -1.51 7.99
CA MET A 233 11.99 -2.85 8.32
C MET A 233 11.35 -3.46 7.08
N PHE A 234 11.87 -4.60 6.65
CA PHE A 234 11.38 -5.34 5.49
C PHE A 234 10.82 -6.67 5.93
N LEU A 235 9.70 -7.09 5.33
CA LEU A 235 9.25 -8.47 5.43
C LEU A 235 10.38 -9.40 4.93
N LYS A 236 10.70 -10.44 5.69
CA LYS A 236 11.67 -11.46 5.24
C LYS A 236 10.98 -12.40 4.25
N GLU A 237 11.74 -12.80 3.22
CA GLU A 237 11.23 -13.55 2.08
C GLU A 237 10.56 -14.87 2.48
N GLU A 238 11.08 -15.55 3.51
CA GLU A 238 10.53 -16.81 3.99
C GLU A 238 9.10 -16.67 4.54
N TYR A 239 8.65 -15.47 4.90
CA TYR A 239 7.29 -15.23 5.39
C TYR A 239 6.31 -14.70 4.33
N ILE A 240 6.73 -14.53 3.08
CA ILE A 240 5.84 -14.03 2.01
C ILE A 240 4.59 -14.91 1.87
N HIS A 241 4.74 -16.23 1.94
CA HIS A 241 3.61 -17.17 1.87
C HIS A 241 2.59 -16.99 3.01
N VAL A 242 3.04 -16.52 4.20
CA VAL A 242 2.15 -16.21 5.33
C VAL A 242 1.23 -15.06 4.99
N ILE A 243 1.74 -14.03 4.29
CA ILE A 243 0.94 -12.87 3.87
C ILE A 243 -0.18 -13.30 2.93
N TYR A 244 0.10 -14.13 1.93
CA TYR A 244 -0.91 -14.60 1.00
C TYR A 244 -1.93 -15.56 1.63
N ARG A 245 -1.52 -16.36 2.63
CA ARG A 245 -2.46 -17.14 3.45
C ARG A 245 -3.39 -16.21 4.24
N GLN A 246 -2.83 -15.21 4.91
CA GLN A 246 -3.61 -14.22 5.66
C GLN A 246 -4.55 -13.41 4.77
N LEU A 247 -4.13 -13.08 3.54
CA LEU A 247 -5.00 -12.45 2.55
C LEU A 247 -6.25 -13.29 2.29
N GLN A 248 -6.09 -14.59 2.02
CA GLN A 248 -7.22 -15.50 1.81
C GLN A 248 -8.13 -15.59 3.05
N GLU A 249 -7.54 -15.66 4.25
CA GLU A 249 -8.31 -15.67 5.51
C GLU A 249 -9.11 -14.37 5.70
N LEU A 250 -8.52 -13.21 5.41
CA LEU A 250 -9.15 -11.90 5.57
C LEU A 250 -10.29 -11.66 4.58
N ILE A 251 -10.19 -12.16 3.34
CA ILE A 251 -11.26 -12.02 2.34
C ILE A 251 -12.33 -13.12 2.46
N SER A 252 -12.04 -14.25 3.11
CA SER A 252 -13.04 -15.30 3.33
C SER A 252 -14.30 -14.78 4.07
N LEU A 253 -15.43 -15.47 3.86
CA LEU A 253 -16.70 -15.13 4.49
C LEU A 253 -16.92 -15.79 5.87
N ASN A 254 -15.87 -16.39 6.43
CA ASN A 254 -15.91 -17.04 7.74
C ASN A 254 -15.05 -16.27 8.75
N GLU A 255 -15.50 -16.21 10.00
CA GLU A 255 -14.66 -15.69 11.08
C GLU A 255 -13.42 -16.58 11.29
N ASN A 256 -12.28 -15.95 11.56
CA ASN A 256 -11.01 -16.63 11.82
C ASN A 256 -10.07 -15.75 12.66
N SER A 257 -8.95 -16.33 13.10
CA SER A 257 -7.97 -15.64 13.94
C SER A 257 -7.35 -14.41 13.28
N THR A 258 -7.18 -14.42 11.95
CA THR A 258 -6.55 -13.31 11.22
C THR A 258 -7.49 -12.11 11.10
N LYS A 259 -8.80 -12.34 10.88
CA LYS A 259 -9.82 -11.28 10.99
C LYS A 259 -9.86 -10.69 12.39
N LYS A 260 -9.81 -11.53 13.44
CA LYS A 260 -9.72 -11.07 14.83
C LYS A 260 -8.46 -10.24 15.07
N MET A 261 -7.33 -10.63 14.50
CA MET A 261 -6.08 -9.88 14.58
C MET A 261 -6.20 -8.50 13.93
N MET A 262 -6.85 -8.41 12.76
CA MET A 262 -7.13 -7.12 12.09
C MET A 262 -8.04 -6.22 12.93
N ARG A 263 -9.09 -6.77 13.56
CA ARG A 263 -9.94 -5.99 14.48
C ARG A 263 -9.15 -5.52 15.70
N ASN A 264 -8.34 -6.41 16.30
CA ASN A 264 -7.52 -6.08 17.45
C ASN A 264 -6.46 -5.01 17.13
N TYR A 265 -5.91 -4.97 15.91
CA TYR A 265 -5.03 -3.90 15.47
C TYR A 265 -5.69 -2.53 15.67
N PHE A 266 -6.89 -2.32 15.09
CA PHE A 266 -7.62 -1.06 15.23
C PHE A 266 -8.20 -0.81 16.62
N LEU A 267 -8.39 -1.84 17.46
CA LEU A 267 -8.92 -1.65 18.81
C LEU A 267 -7.85 -1.32 19.86
N GLN A 268 -6.64 -1.87 19.69
CA GLN A 268 -5.68 -2.00 20.79
C GLN A 268 -4.26 -1.52 20.44
N MET A 269 -3.97 -1.21 19.17
CA MET A 269 -2.59 -0.93 18.75
C MET A 269 -2.39 0.48 18.22
N VAL A 270 -3.45 1.12 17.74
CA VAL A 270 -3.40 2.44 17.11
C VAL A 270 -4.51 3.30 17.68
N ASP A 271 -4.18 4.55 17.98
CA ASP A 271 -5.12 5.61 18.36
C ASP A 271 -5.63 6.33 17.11
N VAL A 272 -4.72 6.69 16.20
CA VAL A 272 -5.08 7.28 14.91
C VAL A 272 -4.36 6.55 13.78
N TYR A 273 -5.12 5.96 12.87
CA TYR A 273 -4.60 5.46 11.59
C TYR A 273 -4.87 6.47 10.50
N THR A 274 -3.81 7.02 9.93
CA THR A 274 -3.86 7.98 8.83
C THR A 274 -3.26 7.35 7.58
N ARG A 275 -4.01 7.35 6.47
CA ARG A 275 -3.51 6.92 5.16
C ARG A 275 -3.63 8.04 4.15
N TRP A 276 -2.53 8.43 3.53
CA TRP A 276 -2.52 9.31 2.36
C TRP A 276 -2.56 8.46 1.10
N SER A 277 -3.67 8.44 0.36
CA SER A 277 -3.77 7.70 -0.91
C SER A 277 -4.47 8.49 -2.01
N ASP A 278 -4.33 7.99 -3.24
CA ASP A 278 -4.82 8.53 -4.51
C ASP A 278 -6.06 7.78 -4.99
N PHE A 279 -6.92 7.41 -4.04
CA PHE A 279 -8.17 6.67 -4.21
C PHE A 279 -8.74 6.66 -5.64
N TRP A 280 -8.90 5.47 -6.21
CA TRP A 280 -9.57 5.21 -7.49
C TRP A 280 -8.94 5.83 -8.74
N ILE A 281 -7.78 6.48 -8.64
CA ILE A 281 -7.14 7.12 -9.80
C ILE A 281 -6.42 6.10 -10.65
N ASN A 282 -5.70 5.20 -10.01
CA ASN A 282 -4.70 4.36 -10.68
C ASN A 282 -5.04 2.87 -10.68
N ASP A 283 -5.72 2.37 -9.63
CA ASP A 283 -6.23 1.00 -9.55
C ASP A 283 -7.32 0.85 -8.46
N ILE A 284 -7.80 -0.38 -8.27
CA ILE A 284 -8.86 -0.77 -7.33
C ILE A 284 -8.31 -1.13 -5.93
N ASP A 285 -7.00 -1.15 -5.70
CA ASP A 285 -6.41 -1.80 -4.52
C ASP A 285 -6.81 -1.12 -3.21
N ASP A 286 -6.87 0.20 -3.19
CA ASP A 286 -7.39 0.98 -2.07
C ASP A 286 -8.80 0.52 -1.68
N ALA A 287 -9.71 0.44 -2.65
CA ALA A 287 -11.09 0.05 -2.40
C ALA A 287 -11.19 -1.38 -1.86
N LEU A 288 -10.46 -2.32 -2.47
CA LEU A 288 -10.42 -3.70 -1.98
C LEU A 288 -9.85 -3.81 -0.57
N THR A 289 -8.87 -2.99 -0.23
CA THR A 289 -8.28 -2.93 1.12
C THR A 289 -9.29 -2.49 2.16
N ILE A 290 -10.05 -1.42 1.88
CA ILE A 290 -11.11 -0.96 2.79
C ILE A 290 -12.21 -2.01 2.94
N LEU A 291 -12.64 -2.63 1.84
CA LEU A 291 -13.64 -3.72 1.89
C LEU A 291 -13.13 -4.93 2.67
N MET A 292 -11.85 -5.28 2.55
CA MET A 292 -11.23 -6.36 3.32
C MET A 292 -11.27 -6.06 4.82
N ILE A 293 -10.99 -4.81 5.22
CA ILE A 293 -11.09 -4.38 6.62
C ILE A 293 -12.54 -4.49 7.10
N ILE A 294 -13.51 -3.96 6.36
CA ILE A 294 -14.95 -4.06 6.70
C ILE A 294 -15.38 -5.53 6.85
N ASN A 295 -14.90 -6.40 5.96
CA ASN A 295 -15.18 -7.83 5.98
C ASN A 295 -14.66 -8.54 7.24
N CYS A 296 -13.69 -7.97 7.95
CA CYS A 296 -13.25 -8.48 9.24
C CYS A 296 -14.30 -8.27 10.35
N PHE A 297 -15.25 -7.35 10.16
CA PHE A 297 -16.31 -7.03 11.13
C PHE A 297 -17.69 -7.61 10.77
N ASN A 298 -17.82 -8.32 9.64
CA ASN A 298 -19.12 -8.80 9.15
C ASN A 298 -19.51 -10.20 9.64
N HIS A 299 -18.52 -11.03 10.00
CA HIS A 299 -18.74 -12.48 10.19
C HIS A 299 -18.71 -12.91 11.67
N THR A 300 -18.81 -11.97 12.59
CA THR A 300 -18.83 -12.22 14.03
C THR A 300 -19.74 -11.21 14.73
N ARG A 301 -20.11 -11.50 15.98
CA ARG A 301 -20.64 -10.47 16.88
C ARG A 301 -19.51 -9.49 17.21
N ILE A 302 -19.81 -8.21 17.08
CA ILE A 302 -18.86 -7.12 17.34
C ILE A 302 -19.34 -6.25 18.50
N THR A 303 -18.40 -5.66 19.22
CA THR A 303 -18.63 -4.69 20.29
C THR A 303 -19.02 -3.31 19.73
N SER A 304 -19.52 -2.41 20.58
CA SER A 304 -19.80 -1.02 20.17
C SER A 304 -18.55 -0.29 19.66
N LYS A 305 -17.39 -0.55 20.27
CA LYS A 305 -16.10 0.01 19.83
C LYS A 305 -15.70 -0.48 18.44
N GLU A 306 -15.83 -1.78 18.18
CA GLU A 306 -15.62 -2.37 16.85
C GLU A 306 -16.60 -1.82 15.81
N ASN A 307 -17.87 -1.65 16.20
CA ASN A 307 -18.87 -1.06 15.30
C ASN A 307 -18.55 0.38 14.93
N ASN A 308 -18.01 1.18 15.86
CA ASN A 308 -17.57 2.55 15.57
C ASN A 308 -16.43 2.57 14.54
N ILE A 309 -15.44 1.67 14.65
CA ILE A 309 -14.36 1.53 13.67
C ILE A 309 -14.93 1.12 12.31
N LYS A 310 -15.77 0.07 12.28
CA LYS A 310 -16.44 -0.40 11.06
C LYS A 310 -17.20 0.72 10.36
N THR A 311 -17.92 1.53 11.12
CA THR A 311 -18.73 2.63 10.59
C THR A 311 -17.86 3.69 9.90
N GLN A 312 -16.72 4.06 10.49
CA GLN A 312 -15.76 4.99 9.85
C GLN A 312 -15.29 4.47 8.49
N PHE A 313 -14.95 3.17 8.38
CA PHE A 313 -14.60 2.57 7.10
C PHE A 313 -15.77 2.51 6.11
N MET A 314 -16.98 2.22 6.58
CA MET A 314 -18.17 2.22 5.72
C MET A 314 -18.48 3.61 5.16
N GLU A 315 -18.31 4.68 5.96
CA GLU A 315 -18.48 6.06 5.48
C GLU A 315 -17.55 6.40 4.31
N ILE A 316 -16.29 5.96 4.38
CA ILE A 316 -15.32 6.12 3.28
C ILE A 316 -15.86 5.47 2.00
N THR A 317 -16.39 4.24 2.11
CA THR A 317 -16.90 3.51 0.95
C THR A 317 -18.17 4.08 0.32
N LYS A 318 -18.93 4.93 1.01
CA LYS A 318 -20.14 5.55 0.42
C LYS A 318 -19.82 6.37 -0.82
N SER A 319 -18.64 7.00 -0.84
CA SER A 319 -18.14 7.74 -2.00
C SER A 319 -17.85 6.84 -3.21
N PHE A 320 -17.64 5.53 -3.00
CA PHE A 320 -17.27 4.60 -4.07
C PHE A 320 -18.47 4.14 -4.91
N PHE A 321 -19.66 4.08 -4.31
CA PHE A 321 -20.86 3.53 -4.95
C PHE A 321 -21.82 4.61 -5.47
N ASN A 322 -21.59 5.87 -5.10
CA ASN A 322 -22.32 7.03 -5.60
C ASN A 322 -21.33 8.00 -6.27
N PRO A 323 -20.88 7.72 -7.50
CA PRO A 323 -20.14 8.73 -8.25
C PRO A 323 -21.07 9.91 -8.51
N VAL A 324 -20.71 11.08 -7.99
CA VAL A 324 -21.37 12.36 -8.27
C VAL A 324 -21.18 12.73 -9.73
#